data_AF-X1RCL0-F1
#
_entry.id   AF-X1RCL0-F1
#
_cell.length_a   1.000
_cell.length_b   1.000
_cell.length_c   1.000
_cell.angle_alpha   90.00
_cell.angle_beta   90.00
_cell.angle_gamma   90.00
#
_symmetry.space_group_name_H-M   'P 1'
#
loop_
_entity.id
_entity.type
_entity.pdbx_description
1 polymer ?
#
loop_
_entity_poly.entity_id
_entity_poly.type
_entity_poly.pdbx_seq_one_letter_code
_entity_poly.pdbx_strand_id
1 'polypeptide(L)'
;MAAGRAAEAGANALLLEKMKRPGRKLCITGKGRCNITNIADVTDFIAHFGKTGPFLRQAFSQFFNTDLMDFLKELGLELVTERGGRVFPASGKASDVLTVLQQWLKRCGVQIKHSSAVDELLINDGRVTGVVSRGREFLGDSVILATGGASYPATGSTGDGYRLAASAGHSVVPIRPALVPLETFGDVAGKMEGLNLRNINVRMLVNDKKHKEAFGEVFFTEFGVTGPAILTLSGEAVDAMRDGHK
;
A
#
# COMPACT_ATOMS: atom_id res chain seq x y z
N MET A 1 -4.16 3.42 12.33
CA MET A 1 -3.42 2.51 13.22
C MET A 1 -2.40 3.26 14.05
N ALA A 2 -1.28 3.75 13.50
CA ALA A 2 -0.21 4.41 14.28
C ALA A 2 -0.70 5.48 15.27
N ALA A 3 -1.48 6.47 14.81
CA ALA A 3 -2.00 7.53 15.69
C ALA A 3 -2.91 7.01 16.82
N GLY A 4 -3.77 6.03 16.53
CA GLY A 4 -4.66 5.45 17.55
C GLY A 4 -3.90 4.61 18.58
N ARG A 5 -2.94 3.79 18.14
CA ARG A 5 -2.07 3.02 19.05
C ARG A 5 -1.20 3.94 19.93
N ALA A 6 -0.66 5.02 19.36
CA ALA A 6 0.09 6.00 20.13
C ALA A 6 -0.78 6.66 21.22
N ALA A 7 -2.03 7.00 20.89
CA ALA A 7 -2.98 7.56 21.84
C ALA A 7 -3.41 6.55 22.93
N GLU A 8 -3.63 5.28 22.57
CA GLU A 8 -3.87 4.21 23.55
C GLU A 8 -2.68 4.00 24.50
N ALA A 9 -1.46 4.25 24.02
CA ALA A 9 -0.24 4.25 24.85
C ALA A 9 -0.05 5.54 25.68
N GLY A 10 -1.01 6.48 25.64
CA GLY A 10 -1.00 7.70 26.44
C GLY A 10 -0.42 8.95 25.75
N ALA A 11 -0.03 8.86 24.47
CA ALA A 11 0.49 10.02 23.74
C ALA A 11 -0.63 10.95 23.26
N ASN A 12 -0.37 12.27 23.25
CA ASN A 12 -1.24 13.23 22.59
C ASN A 12 -1.00 13.21 21.07
N ALA A 13 -1.80 12.42 20.34
CA ALA A 13 -1.58 12.16 18.93
C ALA A 13 -2.32 13.16 18.00
N LEU A 14 -1.56 13.77 17.10
CA LEU A 14 -2.07 14.57 15.98
C LEU A 14 -1.83 13.83 14.65
N LEU A 15 -2.89 13.64 13.86
CA LEU A 15 -2.84 13.10 12.50
C LEU A 15 -3.07 14.21 11.47
N LEU A 16 -2.05 14.48 10.65
CA LEU A 16 -2.13 15.41 9.53
C LEU A 16 -2.40 14.63 8.23
N GLU A 17 -3.54 14.93 7.58
CA GLU A 17 -3.96 14.32 6.33
C GLU A 17 -3.97 15.37 5.22
N LYS A 18 -3.21 15.13 4.16
CA LYS A 18 -3.10 16.00 2.98
C LYS A 18 -4.46 16.25 2.31
N MET A 19 -5.32 15.25 2.29
CA MET A 19 -6.59 15.28 1.57
C MET A 19 -7.75 15.82 2.43
N LYS A 20 -8.85 16.20 1.78
CA LYS A 20 -10.09 16.63 2.46
C LYS A 20 -10.74 15.52 3.29
N ARG A 21 -10.47 14.25 2.95
CA ARG A 21 -10.96 13.06 3.65
C ARG A 21 -9.82 12.04 3.75
N PRO A 22 -9.66 11.36 4.89
CA PRO A 22 -8.64 10.34 5.05
C PRO A 22 -9.03 9.08 4.27
N GLY A 23 -8.08 8.16 4.11
CA GLY A 23 -8.36 6.81 3.61
C GLY A 23 -8.82 6.73 2.16
N ARG A 24 -8.61 7.77 1.33
CA ARG A 24 -9.05 7.78 -0.09
C ARG A 24 -8.57 6.56 -0.86
N LYS A 25 -7.30 6.15 -0.66
CA LYS A 25 -6.73 4.97 -1.31
C LYS A 25 -7.30 3.68 -0.75
N LEU A 26 -7.47 3.58 0.58
CA LEU A 26 -8.12 2.45 1.23
C LEU A 26 -9.50 2.19 0.62
N CYS A 27 -10.29 3.24 0.41
CA CYS A 27 -11.64 3.16 -0.15
C CYS A 27 -11.71 2.66 -1.61
N ILE A 28 -10.61 2.65 -2.37
CA ILE A 28 -10.60 2.12 -3.75
C ILE A 28 -9.96 0.74 -3.86
N THR A 29 -9.33 0.25 -2.78
CA THR A 29 -8.73 -1.09 -2.79
C THR A 29 -9.79 -2.19 -2.91
N GLY A 30 -9.42 -3.33 -3.51
CA GLY A 30 -10.35 -4.44 -3.71
C GLY A 30 -11.59 -4.05 -4.52
N LYS A 31 -11.45 -3.12 -5.48
CA LYS A 31 -12.58 -2.56 -6.26
C LYS A 31 -13.65 -1.92 -5.38
N GLY A 32 -13.24 -1.17 -4.35
CA GLY A 32 -14.15 -0.52 -3.41
C GLY A 32 -14.60 -1.40 -2.25
N ARG A 33 -14.14 -2.66 -2.18
CA ARG A 33 -14.50 -3.61 -1.13
C ARG A 33 -13.53 -3.62 0.05
N CYS A 34 -12.32 -3.10 -0.13
CA CYS A 34 -11.19 -3.21 0.81
C CYS A 34 -10.76 -4.65 1.07
N ASN A 35 -9.76 -5.11 0.32
CA ASN A 35 -9.05 -6.35 0.65
C ASN A 35 -8.13 -6.06 1.86
N ILE A 36 -8.62 -6.36 3.07
CA ILE A 36 -8.03 -5.95 4.36
C ILE A 36 -6.71 -6.68 4.61
N THR A 37 -6.70 -8.00 4.45
CA THR A 37 -5.55 -8.85 4.75
C THR A 37 -5.68 -10.20 4.03
N ASN A 38 -4.74 -11.12 4.28
CA ASN A 38 -4.76 -12.50 3.81
C ASN A 38 -4.58 -13.48 4.99
N ILE A 39 -5.24 -14.64 4.97
CA ILE A 39 -5.17 -15.67 6.02
C ILE A 39 -3.97 -16.64 5.90
N ALA A 40 -3.06 -16.42 4.94
CA ALA A 40 -1.83 -17.19 4.87
C ALA A 40 -1.06 -17.17 6.20
N ASP A 41 -0.38 -18.27 6.51
CA ASP A 41 0.51 -18.31 7.67
C ASP A 41 1.67 -17.33 7.52
N VAL A 42 2.38 -17.03 8.62
CA VAL A 42 3.45 -16.02 8.61
C VAL A 42 4.57 -16.32 7.61
N THR A 43 4.87 -17.59 7.35
CA THR A 43 5.96 -17.98 6.45
C THR A 43 5.56 -17.69 5.01
N ASP A 44 4.40 -18.17 4.59
CA ASP A 44 3.85 -17.93 3.26
C ASP A 44 3.53 -16.45 3.06
N PHE A 45 2.98 -15.77 4.07
CA PHE A 45 2.66 -14.35 4.02
C PHE A 45 3.92 -13.51 3.77
N ILE A 46 5.01 -13.77 4.50
CA ILE A 46 6.28 -13.07 4.31
C ILE A 46 6.87 -13.31 2.92
N ALA A 47 6.72 -14.51 2.36
CA ALA A 47 7.24 -14.83 1.03
C ALA A 47 6.64 -13.92 -0.07
N HIS A 48 5.42 -13.43 0.10
CA HIS A 48 4.76 -12.52 -0.84
C HIS A 48 5.42 -11.13 -0.91
N PHE A 49 6.27 -10.76 0.05
CA PHE A 49 7.03 -9.50 0.06
C PHE A 49 8.41 -9.64 -0.59
N GLY A 50 8.73 -10.83 -1.15
CA GLY A 50 9.99 -11.06 -1.85
C GLY A 50 11.21 -10.88 -0.96
N LYS A 51 12.29 -10.33 -1.53
CA LYS A 51 13.61 -10.22 -0.88
C LYS A 51 13.59 -9.36 0.40
N THR A 52 12.68 -8.40 0.51
CA THR A 52 12.57 -7.52 1.69
C THR A 52 11.61 -8.07 2.75
N GLY A 53 10.89 -9.17 2.48
CA GLY A 53 9.96 -9.79 3.42
C GLY A 53 10.54 -10.08 4.81
N PRO A 54 11.78 -10.59 4.95
CA PRO A 54 12.37 -10.86 6.26
C PRO A 54 12.42 -9.64 7.20
N PHE A 55 12.46 -8.41 6.68
CA PHE A 55 12.40 -7.18 7.48
C PHE A 55 11.12 -7.09 8.33
N LEU A 56 10.02 -7.68 7.85
CA LEU A 56 8.70 -7.60 8.50
C LEU A 56 8.54 -8.59 9.65
N ARG A 57 9.48 -9.53 9.87
CA ARG A 57 9.35 -10.58 10.91
C ARG A 57 9.10 -10.00 12.29
N GLN A 58 9.83 -8.95 12.67
CA GLN A 58 9.68 -8.32 13.98
C GLN A 58 8.35 -7.59 14.13
N ALA A 59 7.85 -6.96 13.05
CA ALA A 59 6.54 -6.31 13.08
C ALA A 59 5.43 -7.35 13.21
N PHE A 60 5.48 -8.41 12.40
CA PHE A 60 4.48 -9.48 12.42
C PHE A 60 4.54 -10.36 13.67
N SER A 61 5.65 -10.41 14.42
CA SER A 61 5.65 -11.06 15.73
C SER A 61 4.91 -10.26 16.81
N GLN A 62 4.65 -8.97 16.58
CA GLN A 62 3.95 -8.09 17.52
C GLN A 62 2.50 -7.83 17.12
N PHE A 63 2.22 -7.78 15.82
CA PHE A 63 0.89 -7.57 15.27
C PHE A 63 0.80 -8.13 13.86
N PHE A 64 0.04 -9.21 13.68
CA PHE A 64 -0.11 -9.93 12.42
C PHE A 64 -1.54 -9.85 11.85
N ASN A 65 -1.89 -10.76 10.92
CA ASN A 65 -3.18 -10.79 10.25
C ASN A 65 -4.33 -11.16 11.21
N THR A 66 -4.11 -12.11 12.14
CA THR A 66 -5.08 -12.52 13.16
C THR A 66 -5.38 -11.38 14.11
N ASP A 67 -4.35 -10.70 14.61
CA ASP A 67 -4.51 -9.54 15.50
C ASP A 67 -5.25 -8.40 14.79
N LEU A 68 -4.98 -8.18 13.50
CA LEU A 68 -5.71 -7.20 12.69
C LEU A 68 -7.20 -7.57 12.53
N MET A 69 -7.49 -8.85 12.28
CA MET A 69 -8.87 -9.31 12.13
C MET A 69 -9.63 -9.18 13.46
N ASP A 70 -9.01 -9.57 14.57
CA ASP A 70 -9.63 -9.50 15.90
C ASP A 70 -9.82 -8.05 16.33
N PHE A 71 -8.82 -7.19 16.12
CA PHE A 71 -8.94 -5.75 16.33
C PHE A 71 -10.14 -5.16 15.57
N LEU A 72 -10.31 -5.48 14.27
CA LEU A 72 -11.42 -4.94 13.49
C LEU A 72 -12.79 -5.48 13.97
N LYS A 73 -12.86 -6.75 14.39
CA LYS A 73 -14.07 -7.33 14.99
C LYS A 73 -14.42 -6.66 16.32
N GLU A 74 -13.43 -6.37 17.17
CA GLU A 74 -13.62 -5.60 18.41
C GLU A 74 -14.15 -4.17 18.14
N LEU A 75 -13.83 -3.59 16.97
CA LEU A 75 -14.42 -2.34 16.52
C LEU A 75 -15.84 -2.48 15.95
N GLY A 76 -16.40 -3.70 15.93
CA GLY A 76 -17.73 -4.01 15.40
C GLY A 76 -17.78 -4.25 13.90
N LEU A 77 -16.65 -4.56 13.25
CA LEU A 77 -16.61 -4.85 11.82
C LEU A 77 -16.60 -6.36 11.56
N GLU A 78 -17.70 -6.86 11.02
CA GLU A 78 -17.79 -8.25 10.53
C GLU A 78 -16.90 -8.46 9.29
N LEU A 79 -16.21 -9.60 9.25
CA LEU A 79 -15.25 -9.95 8.21
C LEU A 79 -15.64 -11.25 7.50
N VAL A 80 -15.36 -11.33 6.20
CA VAL A 80 -15.55 -12.54 5.39
C VAL A 80 -14.25 -12.90 4.67
N THR A 81 -13.90 -14.19 4.71
CA THR A 81 -12.77 -14.74 3.95
C THR A 81 -13.27 -15.30 2.63
N GLU A 82 -12.64 -14.90 1.54
CA GLU A 82 -12.94 -15.35 0.18
C GLU A 82 -11.80 -16.21 -0.40
N ARG A 83 -12.02 -16.67 -1.65
CA ARG A 83 -11.03 -17.42 -2.44
C ARG A 83 -9.65 -16.76 -2.42
N GLY A 84 -8.63 -17.60 -2.26
CA GLY A 84 -7.23 -17.18 -2.16
C GLY A 84 -6.87 -16.60 -0.79
N GLY A 85 -7.70 -16.84 0.22
CA GLY A 85 -7.47 -16.40 1.60
C GLY A 85 -7.64 -14.90 1.83
N ARG A 86 -8.29 -14.19 0.90
CA ARG A 86 -8.47 -12.73 0.95
C ARG A 86 -9.57 -12.38 1.95
N VAL A 87 -9.34 -11.38 2.78
CA VAL A 87 -10.29 -10.96 3.82
C VAL A 87 -10.92 -9.62 3.47
N PHE A 88 -12.23 -9.54 3.54
CA PHE A 88 -13.03 -8.34 3.23
C PHE A 88 -13.98 -8.02 4.40
N PRO A 89 -14.47 -6.77 4.52
CA PRO A 89 -15.64 -6.50 5.35
C PRO A 89 -16.83 -7.30 4.79
N ALA A 90 -17.64 -7.90 5.67
CA ALA A 90 -18.79 -8.71 5.28
C ALA A 90 -19.82 -7.92 4.45
N SER A 91 -19.92 -6.60 4.68
CA SER A 91 -20.75 -5.69 3.88
C SER A 91 -20.26 -5.49 2.44
N GLY A 92 -19.02 -5.87 2.14
CA GLY A 92 -18.37 -5.61 0.86
C GLY A 92 -18.05 -4.14 0.61
N LYS A 93 -18.08 -3.26 1.62
CA LYS A 93 -17.84 -1.81 1.47
C LYS A 93 -16.58 -1.35 2.19
N ALA A 94 -15.63 -0.80 1.45
CA ALA A 94 -14.41 -0.21 2.03
C ALA A 94 -14.69 0.98 2.96
N SER A 95 -15.81 1.69 2.74
CA SER A 95 -16.26 2.79 3.61
C SER A 95 -16.48 2.35 5.05
N ASP A 96 -16.86 1.09 5.27
CA ASP A 96 -17.18 0.59 6.61
C ASP A 96 -15.89 0.39 7.41
N VAL A 97 -14.85 -0.12 6.76
CA VAL A 97 -13.48 -0.19 7.32
C VAL A 97 -12.98 1.20 7.72
N LEU A 98 -13.13 2.20 6.83
CA LEU A 98 -12.74 3.57 7.15
C LEU A 98 -13.55 4.13 8.33
N THR A 99 -14.85 3.87 8.36
CA THR A 99 -15.76 4.38 9.39
C THR A 99 -15.37 3.85 10.77
N VAL A 100 -15.16 2.54 10.93
CA VAL A 100 -14.78 1.97 12.23
C VAL A 100 -13.41 2.49 12.70
N LEU A 101 -12.46 2.67 11.78
CA LEU A 101 -11.15 3.24 12.12
C LEU A 101 -11.25 4.71 12.53
N GLN A 102 -12.07 5.53 11.86
CA GLN A 102 -12.27 6.92 12.24
C GLN A 102 -12.97 7.05 13.60
N GLN A 103 -13.96 6.19 13.86
CA GLN A 103 -14.63 6.14 15.17
C GLN A 103 -13.66 5.72 16.27
N TRP A 104 -12.81 4.72 16.02
CA TRP A 104 -11.77 4.32 16.95
C TRP A 104 -10.78 5.45 17.25
N LEU A 105 -10.24 6.12 16.22
CA LEU A 105 -9.35 7.28 16.41
C LEU A 105 -10.01 8.39 17.25
N LYS A 106 -11.30 8.66 17.01
CA LYS A 106 -12.07 9.62 17.79
C LYS A 106 -12.21 9.19 19.26
N ARG A 107 -12.48 7.91 19.53
CA ARG A 107 -12.55 7.36 20.89
C ARG A 107 -11.22 7.44 21.63
N CYS A 108 -10.10 7.22 20.93
CA CYS A 108 -8.76 7.38 21.49
C CYS A 108 -8.36 8.85 21.71
N GLY A 109 -9.18 9.83 21.32
CA GLY A 109 -8.86 11.25 21.47
C GLY A 109 -7.84 11.79 20.44
N VAL A 110 -7.61 11.08 19.34
CA VAL A 110 -6.69 11.53 18.27
C VAL A 110 -7.24 12.77 17.60
N GLN A 111 -6.44 13.83 17.52
CA GLN A 111 -6.77 15.02 16.76
C GLN A 111 -6.46 14.78 15.29
N ILE A 112 -7.41 15.03 14.39
CA ILE A 112 -7.21 14.86 12.94
C ILE A 112 -7.36 16.21 12.25
N LYS A 113 -6.33 16.64 11.51
CA LYS A 113 -6.40 17.83 10.65
C LYS A 113 -6.35 17.40 9.19
N HIS A 114 -7.45 17.63 8.49
CA HIS A 114 -7.57 17.40 7.04
C HIS A 114 -6.97 18.57 6.25
N SER A 115 -6.78 18.37 4.95
CA SER A 115 -6.19 19.38 4.07
C SER A 115 -4.90 19.96 4.65
N SER A 116 -4.07 19.13 5.27
CA SER A 116 -2.87 19.52 6.01
C SER A 116 -1.69 18.74 5.45
N ALA A 117 -1.24 19.16 4.26
CA ALA A 117 -0.05 18.60 3.64
C ALA A 117 1.18 19.01 4.46
N VAL A 118 2.03 18.03 4.79
CA VAL A 118 3.30 18.30 5.47
C VAL A 118 4.36 18.65 4.43
N ASP A 119 4.91 19.85 4.58
CA ASP A 119 5.90 20.41 3.67
C ASP A 119 7.32 20.10 4.16
N GLU A 120 7.55 20.05 5.48
CA GLU A 120 8.89 19.93 6.06
C GLU A 120 8.88 19.20 7.41
N LEU A 121 10.00 18.51 7.71
CA LEU A 121 10.32 18.04 9.06
C LEU A 121 11.18 19.09 9.76
N LEU A 122 10.81 19.48 10.98
CA LEU A 122 11.65 20.31 11.82
C LEU A 122 12.69 19.44 12.50
N ILE A 123 13.98 19.69 12.25
CA ILE A 123 15.10 18.91 12.78
C ILE A 123 16.08 19.85 13.47
N ASN A 124 16.25 19.69 14.78
CA ASN A 124 17.17 20.46 15.60
C ASN A 124 18.13 19.50 16.32
N ASP A 125 19.44 19.78 16.26
CA ASP A 125 20.49 18.96 16.87
C ASP A 125 20.38 17.45 16.55
N GLY A 126 20.03 17.14 15.29
CA GLY A 126 19.86 15.76 14.81
C GLY A 126 18.60 15.06 15.31
N ARG A 127 17.66 15.77 15.94
CA ARG A 127 16.38 15.24 16.43
C ARG A 127 15.21 15.90 15.71
N VAL A 128 14.23 15.09 15.33
CA VAL A 128 12.96 15.62 14.81
C VAL A 128 12.19 16.24 15.98
N THR A 129 11.80 17.51 15.85
CA THR A 129 11.07 18.27 16.87
C THR A 129 9.66 18.68 16.43
N GLY A 130 9.26 18.31 15.21
CA GLY A 130 7.95 18.65 14.67
C GLY A 130 7.90 18.63 13.15
N VAL A 131 6.86 19.25 12.61
CA VAL A 131 6.62 19.37 11.17
C VAL A 131 6.07 20.74 10.81
N VAL A 132 6.27 21.17 9.57
CA VAL A 132 5.59 22.33 8.97
C VAL A 132 4.50 21.83 8.03
N SER A 133 3.29 22.36 8.16
CA SER A 133 2.19 22.13 7.22
C SER A 133 1.53 23.47 6.89
N ARG A 134 1.59 23.87 5.62
CA ARG A 134 1.01 25.14 5.11
C ARG A 134 1.54 26.36 5.87
N GLY A 135 2.85 26.40 6.09
CA GLY A 135 3.52 27.50 6.79
C GLY A 135 3.25 27.57 8.30
N ARG A 136 2.58 26.57 8.89
CA ARG A 136 2.38 26.46 10.33
C ARG A 136 3.19 25.31 10.91
N GLU A 137 3.89 25.59 11.99
CA GLU A 137 4.60 24.58 12.77
C GLU A 137 3.67 23.78 13.68
N PHE A 138 3.95 22.49 13.77
CA PHE A 138 3.36 21.55 14.70
C PHE A 138 4.50 20.83 15.42
N LEU A 139 4.80 21.25 16.64
CA LEU A 139 5.85 20.67 17.46
C LEU A 139 5.40 19.34 18.07
N GLY A 140 6.35 18.43 18.27
CA GLY A 140 6.10 17.15 18.93
C GLY A 140 7.38 16.34 19.12
N ASP A 141 7.37 15.45 20.10
CA ASP A 141 8.54 14.63 20.49
C ASP A 141 8.86 13.53 19.47
N SER A 142 7.91 13.21 18.57
CA SER A 142 8.04 12.13 17.60
C SER A 142 7.15 12.37 16.39
N VAL A 143 7.65 11.99 15.21
CA VAL A 143 6.92 12.07 13.93
C VAL A 143 6.93 10.70 13.26
N ILE A 144 5.74 10.23 12.86
CA ILE A 144 5.59 8.98 12.10
C ILE A 144 5.21 9.33 10.67
N LEU A 145 6.10 9.02 9.71
CA LEU A 145 5.80 9.17 8.28
C LEU A 145 4.94 7.99 7.80
N ALA A 146 3.67 8.27 7.50
CA ALA A 146 2.70 7.29 6.98
C ALA A 146 2.03 7.76 5.67
N THR A 147 2.78 8.45 4.81
CA THR A 147 2.27 9.14 3.60
C THR A 147 1.98 8.23 2.40
N GLY A 148 2.21 6.92 2.54
CA GLY A 148 2.17 5.98 1.42
C GLY A 148 3.30 6.18 0.41
N GLY A 149 3.16 5.56 -0.75
CA GLY A 149 4.13 5.66 -1.85
C GLY A 149 3.79 6.75 -2.88
N ALA A 150 4.01 6.44 -4.16
CA ALA A 150 3.77 7.35 -5.29
C ALA A 150 2.74 6.86 -6.32
N SER A 151 2.03 5.75 -6.06
CA SER A 151 0.98 5.24 -6.97
C SER A 151 -0.39 5.83 -6.66
N TYR A 152 -1.25 6.02 -7.67
CA TYR A 152 -2.56 6.67 -7.52
C TYR A 152 -2.47 8.06 -6.84
N PRO A 153 -1.71 9.03 -7.40
CA PRO A 153 -1.46 10.33 -6.77
C PRO A 153 -2.73 11.14 -6.46
N ALA A 154 -3.80 10.94 -7.23
CA ALA A 154 -5.12 11.54 -6.97
C ALA A 154 -5.71 11.16 -5.59
N THR A 155 -5.20 10.09 -4.96
CA THR A 155 -5.55 9.68 -3.59
C THR A 155 -4.75 10.38 -2.50
N GLY A 156 -3.72 11.16 -2.86
CA GLY A 156 -2.82 11.87 -1.94
C GLY A 156 -1.43 11.25 -1.79
N SER A 157 -1.22 10.03 -2.31
CA SER A 157 0.09 9.36 -2.25
C SER A 157 0.99 9.79 -3.42
N THR A 158 1.69 10.90 -3.22
CA THR A 158 2.52 11.59 -4.23
C THR A 158 4.03 11.45 -4.02
N GLY A 159 4.47 10.59 -3.10
CA GLY A 159 5.89 10.41 -2.77
C GLY A 159 6.46 11.43 -1.77
N ASP A 160 5.63 12.25 -1.12
CA ASP A 160 6.07 13.29 -0.19
C ASP A 160 6.93 12.73 0.96
N GLY A 161 6.59 11.54 1.47
CA GLY A 161 7.36 10.89 2.54
C GLY A 161 8.78 10.49 2.15
N TYR A 162 9.05 10.21 0.87
CA TYR A 162 10.41 9.93 0.40
C TYR A 162 11.30 11.17 0.54
N ARG A 163 10.77 12.32 0.13
CA ARG A 163 11.45 13.61 0.25
C ARG A 163 11.69 13.98 1.72
N LEU A 164 10.67 13.79 2.58
CA LEU A 164 10.78 14.04 4.02
C LEU A 164 11.79 13.10 4.71
N ALA A 165 11.82 11.82 4.33
CA ALA A 165 12.83 10.89 4.83
C ALA A 165 14.24 11.30 4.38
N ALA A 166 14.40 11.69 3.12
CA ALA A 166 15.68 12.16 2.59
C ALA A 166 16.19 13.42 3.31
N SER A 167 15.31 14.37 3.65
CA SER A 167 15.71 15.57 4.41
C SER A 167 16.14 15.25 5.84
N ALA A 168 15.74 14.09 6.39
CA ALA A 168 16.24 13.57 7.67
C ALA A 168 17.52 12.72 7.53
N GLY A 169 18.13 12.67 6.34
CA GLY A 169 19.38 11.96 6.09
C GLY A 169 19.22 10.49 5.66
N HIS A 170 18.00 10.01 5.40
CA HIS A 170 17.81 8.64 4.90
C HIS A 170 18.12 8.51 3.40
N SER A 171 18.67 7.36 3.03
CA SER A 171 18.76 6.93 1.63
C SER A 171 17.41 6.45 1.12
N VAL A 172 16.97 6.96 -0.03
CA VAL A 172 15.76 6.50 -0.72
C VAL A 172 16.13 5.57 -1.87
N VAL A 173 15.71 4.32 -1.80
CA VAL A 173 15.85 3.38 -2.92
C VAL A 173 15.04 3.89 -4.12
N PRO A 174 15.59 3.89 -5.36
CA PRO A 174 14.90 4.38 -6.54
C PRO A 174 13.50 3.76 -6.68
N ILE A 175 12.46 4.60 -6.61
CA ILE A 175 11.08 4.14 -6.71
C ILE A 175 10.79 3.62 -8.11
N ARG A 176 9.88 2.65 -8.20
CA ARG A 176 9.48 2.02 -9.46
C ARG A 176 8.03 1.56 -9.41
N PRO A 177 7.35 1.47 -10.57
CA PRO A 177 6.04 0.84 -10.62
C PRO A 177 6.13 -0.66 -10.31
N ALA A 178 5.09 -1.18 -9.68
CA ALA A 178 4.86 -2.60 -9.44
C ALA A 178 3.34 -2.83 -9.38
N LEU A 179 2.90 -4.03 -9.74
CA LEU A 179 1.48 -4.36 -9.92
C LEU A 179 0.81 -3.42 -10.94
N VAL A 180 1.45 -3.23 -12.09
CA VAL A 180 0.97 -2.38 -13.20
C VAL A 180 0.72 -3.21 -14.45
N PRO A 181 -0.21 -2.79 -15.34
CA PRO A 181 -0.28 -3.30 -16.70
C PRO A 181 1.07 -3.17 -17.41
N LEU A 182 1.31 -4.04 -18.40
CA LEU A 182 2.51 -3.99 -19.24
C LEU A 182 2.13 -3.58 -20.66
N GLU A 183 2.81 -2.57 -21.18
CA GLU A 183 2.71 -2.18 -22.59
C GLU A 183 3.44 -3.20 -23.46
N THR A 184 2.88 -3.50 -24.63
CA THR A 184 3.49 -4.42 -25.58
C THR A 184 3.90 -3.68 -26.84
N PHE A 185 5.02 -4.06 -27.45
CA PHE A 185 5.40 -3.55 -28.76
C PHE A 185 4.44 -4.06 -29.86
N GLY A 186 4.12 -3.19 -30.82
CA GLY A 186 3.22 -3.52 -31.94
C GLY A 186 1.73 -3.48 -31.55
N ASP A 187 0.88 -4.05 -32.40
CA ASP A 187 -0.58 -3.93 -32.29
C ASP A 187 -1.30 -5.25 -31.93
N VAL A 188 -0.54 -6.31 -31.64
CA VAL A 188 -1.10 -7.64 -31.36
C VAL A 188 -2.04 -7.62 -30.16
N ALA A 189 -1.64 -6.94 -29.08
CA ALA A 189 -2.47 -6.84 -27.88
C ALA A 189 -3.77 -6.06 -28.15
N GLY A 190 -3.69 -4.92 -28.84
CA GLY A 190 -4.87 -4.15 -29.22
C GLY A 190 -5.81 -4.90 -30.15
N LYS A 191 -5.29 -5.70 -31.11
CA LYS A 191 -6.11 -6.60 -31.95
C LYS A 191 -6.83 -7.69 -31.15
N MET A 192 -6.34 -8.03 -29.96
CA MET A 192 -6.93 -9.00 -29.05
C MET A 192 -7.74 -8.34 -27.93
N GLU A 193 -7.97 -7.02 -27.98
CA GLU A 193 -8.67 -6.30 -26.93
C GLU A 193 -10.02 -6.95 -26.57
N GLY A 194 -10.27 -7.11 -25.27
CA GLY A 194 -11.45 -7.79 -24.74
C GLY A 194 -11.32 -9.32 -24.62
N LEU A 195 -10.27 -9.93 -25.21
CA LEU A 195 -9.95 -11.34 -24.96
C LEU A 195 -9.46 -11.51 -23.51
N ASN A 196 -10.11 -12.44 -22.80
CA ASN A 196 -9.78 -12.80 -21.44
C ASN A 196 -9.32 -14.26 -21.38
N LEU A 197 -8.03 -14.47 -21.15
CA LEU A 197 -7.48 -15.80 -20.93
C LEU A 197 -7.55 -16.14 -19.45
N ARG A 198 -8.14 -17.31 -19.13
CA ARG A 198 -8.31 -17.79 -17.76
C ARG A 198 -7.62 -19.12 -17.58
N ASN A 199 -7.12 -19.37 -16.36
CA ASN A 199 -6.42 -20.61 -16.00
C ASN A 199 -5.19 -20.89 -16.89
N ILE A 200 -4.41 -19.86 -17.18
CA ILE A 200 -3.20 -19.97 -17.99
C ILE A 200 -1.93 -19.76 -17.17
N ASN A 201 -0.83 -20.34 -17.63
CA ASN A 201 0.51 -20.05 -17.12
C ASN A 201 1.18 -19.02 -18.04
N VAL A 202 1.62 -17.91 -17.46
CA VAL A 202 2.37 -16.85 -18.13
C VAL A 202 3.82 -16.98 -17.73
N ARG A 203 4.72 -17.06 -18.71
CA ARG A 203 6.16 -17.10 -18.50
C ARG A 203 6.78 -15.80 -18.95
N MET A 204 7.56 -15.19 -18.06
CA MET A 204 8.41 -14.04 -18.37
C MET A 204 9.80 -14.54 -18.72
N LEU A 205 10.25 -14.19 -19.92
CA LEU A 205 11.61 -14.41 -20.37
C LEU A 205 12.40 -13.10 -20.22
N VAL A 206 13.66 -13.20 -19.81
CA VAL A 206 14.62 -12.09 -19.80
C VAL A 206 15.86 -12.58 -20.51
N ASN A 207 16.25 -11.90 -21.59
CA ASN A 207 17.30 -12.30 -22.53
C ASN A 207 17.10 -13.76 -23.00
N ASP A 208 15.89 -14.08 -23.44
CA ASP A 208 15.44 -15.40 -23.91
C ASP A 208 15.54 -16.55 -22.88
N LYS A 209 15.81 -16.23 -21.61
CA LYS A 209 15.86 -17.22 -20.51
C LYS A 209 14.66 -17.06 -19.60
N LYS A 210 14.09 -18.18 -19.15
CA LYS A 210 12.98 -18.19 -18.18
C LYS A 210 13.44 -17.47 -16.90
N HIS A 211 12.79 -16.36 -16.57
CA HIS A 211 13.05 -15.60 -15.34
C HIS A 211 12.01 -15.90 -14.26
N LYS A 212 10.73 -15.82 -14.61
CA LYS A 212 9.62 -16.06 -13.67
C LYS A 212 8.37 -16.53 -14.38
N GLU A 213 7.45 -17.12 -13.64
CA GLU A 213 6.13 -17.47 -14.15
C GLU A 213 5.03 -17.17 -13.15
N ALA A 214 3.82 -16.95 -13.64
CA ALA A 214 2.63 -16.76 -12.84
C ALA A 214 1.46 -17.51 -13.48
N PHE A 215 0.65 -18.15 -12.65
CA PHE A 215 -0.59 -18.78 -13.07
C PHE A 215 -1.76 -17.86 -12.75
N GLY A 216 -2.69 -17.69 -13.69
CA GLY A 216 -3.89 -16.90 -13.45
C GLY A 216 -4.57 -16.44 -14.73
N GLU A 217 -5.04 -15.20 -14.68
CA GLU A 217 -5.79 -14.57 -15.76
C GLU A 217 -4.96 -13.47 -16.41
N VAL A 218 -5.11 -13.34 -17.73
CA VAL A 218 -4.53 -12.27 -18.55
C VAL A 218 -5.65 -11.63 -19.36
N PHE A 219 -5.65 -10.31 -19.37
CA PHE A 219 -6.58 -9.50 -20.16
C PHE A 219 -5.78 -8.67 -21.17
N PHE A 220 -6.24 -8.64 -22.41
CA PHE A 220 -5.67 -7.81 -23.45
C PHE A 220 -6.39 -6.44 -23.46
N THR A 221 -5.59 -5.38 -23.52
CA THR A 221 -6.03 -4.00 -23.64
C THR A 221 -5.53 -3.41 -24.95
N GLU A 222 -6.06 -2.26 -25.35
CA GLU A 222 -5.60 -1.50 -26.52
C GLU A 222 -4.06 -1.37 -26.60
N PHE A 223 -3.39 -1.10 -25.47
CA PHE A 223 -1.96 -0.82 -25.41
C PHE A 223 -1.08 -2.00 -24.96
N GLY A 224 -1.66 -3.12 -24.52
CA GLY A 224 -0.87 -4.21 -23.93
C GLY A 224 -1.66 -5.23 -23.14
N VAL A 225 -1.09 -5.68 -22.03
CA VAL A 225 -1.63 -6.77 -21.21
C VAL A 225 -1.76 -6.38 -19.75
N THR A 226 -2.79 -6.92 -19.10
CA THR A 226 -3.07 -6.76 -17.68
C THR A 226 -3.67 -8.05 -17.11
N GLY A 227 -4.21 -7.98 -15.91
CA GLY A 227 -4.77 -9.12 -15.18
C GLY A 227 -3.82 -9.66 -14.12
N PRO A 228 -4.32 -10.45 -13.15
CA PRO A 228 -3.56 -10.86 -11.97
C PRO A 228 -2.17 -11.45 -12.28
N ALA A 229 -2.06 -12.30 -13.31
CA ALA A 229 -0.78 -12.92 -13.66
C ALA A 229 0.24 -11.88 -14.16
N ILE A 230 -0.20 -10.93 -15.01
CA ILE A 230 0.65 -9.83 -15.49
C ILE A 230 1.04 -8.90 -14.34
N LEU A 231 0.08 -8.50 -13.50
CA LEU A 231 0.34 -7.61 -12.37
C LEU A 231 1.40 -8.22 -11.44
N THR A 232 1.30 -9.51 -11.12
CA THR A 232 2.30 -10.24 -10.31
C THR A 232 3.69 -10.22 -10.93
N LEU A 233 3.81 -10.34 -12.26
CA LEU A 233 5.09 -10.35 -12.97
C LEU A 233 5.65 -8.94 -13.22
N SER A 234 4.79 -7.92 -13.26
CA SER A 234 5.16 -6.57 -13.72
C SER A 234 6.34 -5.93 -12.97
N GLY A 235 6.47 -6.19 -11.67
CA GLY A 235 7.60 -5.67 -10.90
C GLY A 235 8.95 -6.19 -11.40
N GLU A 236 9.03 -7.47 -11.77
CA GLU A 236 10.26 -8.08 -12.26
C GLU A 236 10.56 -7.62 -13.69
N ALA A 237 9.54 -7.43 -14.52
CA ALA A 237 9.69 -6.86 -15.86
C ALA A 237 10.26 -5.43 -15.80
N VAL A 238 9.76 -4.61 -14.88
CA VAL A 238 10.26 -3.24 -14.65
C VAL A 238 11.72 -3.25 -14.20
N ASP A 239 12.11 -4.19 -13.34
CA ASP A 239 13.51 -4.32 -12.92
C ASP A 239 14.41 -4.72 -14.08
N ALA A 240 14.03 -5.76 -14.83
CA ALA A 240 14.78 -6.23 -16.00
C ALA A 240 14.99 -5.13 -17.04
N MET A 241 13.94 -4.34 -17.35
CA MET A 241 14.04 -3.22 -18.29
C MET A 241 14.96 -2.11 -17.78
N ARG A 242 14.96 -1.81 -16.47
CA ARG A 242 15.87 -0.82 -15.88
C ARG A 242 17.32 -1.24 -15.92
N ASP A 243 17.57 -2.54 -15.82
CA ASP A 243 18.89 -3.14 -15.93
C ASP A 243 19.35 -3.28 -17.39
N GLY A 244 18.53 -2.84 -18.37
CA GLY A 244 18.85 -2.88 -19.79
C GLY A 244 18.69 -4.26 -20.44
N HIS A 245 17.99 -5.18 -19.78
CA HIS A 245 17.69 -6.50 -20.32
C HIS A 245 16.46 -6.45 -21.24
N LYS A 246 16.41 -7.39 -22.19
CA LYS A 246 15.28 -7.58 -23.11
C LYS A 246 14.33 -8.66 -22.62
#